data_AF-A0A1U7H7P3-F1
#
_entry.id   AF-A0A1U7H7P3-F1
#
_cell.length_a   1.000
_cell.length_b   1.000
_cell.length_c   1.000
_cell.angle_alpha   90.00
_cell.angle_beta   90.00
_cell.angle_gamma   90.00
#
_symmetry.space_group_name_H-M   'P 1'
#
loop_
_entity.id
_entity.type
_entity.pdbx_description
1 polymer ?
#
loop_
_entity_poly.entity_id
_entity_poly.type
_entity_poly.pdbx_seq_one_letter_code
_entity_poly.pdbx_strand_id
1 'polypeptide(L)'
;MDSDNLQNALYSLMQSGSHSNPAYNTLLHDYIKYHAALVIEGGIFALLFIALGVYFWRRFKRMQKAETCNWTFEKRAYFCFGLVSTIVALFMLLIVAVNLGTVLNPQEGFARVIWDLGTPQAGTQKAAHYQAVNTWVHSGSAHMPPVLQNEVRDRLSWQRPKAIVCSILLVVFAIFTTRLWRKLMNSRASESMWRLKAKALITMGVLAVPLTLLLMIMALANTQASFAPITLTLLFS
;
A
#
# COMPACT_ATOMS: atom_id res chain seq x y z
N MET A 1 -5.60 17.65 -38.68
CA MET A 1 -5.99 18.33 -37.42
C MET A 1 -6.12 17.22 -36.38
N ASP A 2 -5.03 16.88 -35.68
CA ASP A 2 -4.99 15.77 -34.70
C ASP A 2 -4.35 16.27 -33.39
N SER A 3 -4.90 17.36 -32.83
CA SER A 3 -4.32 18.06 -31.67
C SER A 3 -4.97 17.75 -30.32
N ASP A 4 -6.12 17.07 -30.29
CA ASP A 4 -6.99 17.10 -29.11
C ASP A 4 -7.03 15.75 -28.37
N ASN A 5 -5.85 15.15 -28.15
CA ASN A 5 -5.76 14.02 -27.24
C ASN A 5 -5.64 14.52 -25.78
N LEU A 6 -6.20 13.75 -24.85
CA LEU A 6 -6.23 14.08 -23.42
C LEU A 6 -4.82 14.36 -22.85
N GLN A 7 -3.81 13.64 -23.35
CA GLN A 7 -2.42 13.79 -22.95
C GLN A 7 -1.90 15.21 -23.22
N ASN A 8 -2.09 15.73 -24.43
CA ASN A 8 -1.65 17.08 -24.82
C ASN A 8 -2.39 18.15 -24.01
N ALA A 9 -3.70 17.97 -23.78
CA ALA A 9 -4.50 18.89 -22.98
C ALA A 9 -3.98 19.01 -21.55
N LEU A 10 -3.74 17.88 -20.89
CA LEU A 10 -3.22 17.85 -19.52
C LEU A 10 -1.78 18.39 -19.44
N TYR A 11 -0.95 18.10 -20.43
CA TYR A 11 0.41 18.61 -20.51
C TYR A 11 0.45 20.14 -20.67
N SER A 12 -0.40 20.70 -21.53
CA SER A 12 -0.55 22.15 -21.72
C SER A 12 -1.01 22.86 -20.44
N LEU A 13 -1.98 22.29 -19.73
CA LEU A 13 -2.47 22.85 -18.46
C LEU A 13 -1.44 22.79 -17.33
N MET A 14 -0.62 21.73 -17.31
CA MET A 14 0.51 21.62 -16.40
C MET A 14 1.57 22.70 -16.69
N GLN A 15 1.98 22.87 -17.95
CA GLN A 15 2.99 23.86 -18.34
C GLN A 15 2.53 25.30 -18.12
N SER A 16 1.25 25.59 -18.38
CA SER A 16 0.67 26.92 -18.14
C SER A 16 0.47 27.24 -16.66
N GLY A 17 0.71 26.28 -15.75
CA GLY A 17 0.54 26.46 -14.32
C GLY A 17 -0.91 26.81 -13.98
N SER A 18 -1.89 26.22 -14.68
CA SER A 18 -3.30 26.63 -14.57
C SER A 18 -3.93 26.16 -13.25
N HIS A 19 -3.49 26.72 -12.13
CA HIS A 19 -4.14 26.60 -10.84
C HIS A 19 -5.59 27.11 -10.87
N SER A 20 -5.98 27.84 -11.91
CA SER A 20 -7.34 28.30 -12.16
C SER A 20 -8.24 27.26 -12.83
N ASN A 21 -7.74 26.11 -13.31
CA ASN A 21 -8.56 25.07 -13.92
C ASN A 21 -9.03 24.02 -12.88
N PRO A 22 -10.30 24.05 -12.43
CA PRO A 22 -10.84 23.13 -11.43
C PRO A 22 -10.78 21.65 -11.84
N ALA A 23 -10.94 21.34 -13.13
CA ALA A 23 -10.91 19.96 -13.63
C ALA A 23 -9.51 19.37 -13.49
N TYR A 24 -8.50 20.11 -13.94
CA TYR A 24 -7.10 19.73 -13.77
C TYR A 24 -6.72 19.61 -12.29
N ASN A 25 -7.09 20.59 -11.47
CA ASN A 25 -6.83 20.57 -10.03
C ASN A 25 -7.45 19.35 -9.35
N THR A 26 -8.64 18.92 -9.78
CA THR A 26 -9.30 17.73 -9.25
C THR A 26 -8.48 16.47 -9.54
N LEU A 27 -7.95 16.32 -10.76
CA LEU A 27 -7.09 15.20 -11.14
C LEU A 27 -5.76 15.21 -10.37
N LEU A 28 -5.11 16.36 -10.28
CA LEU A 28 -3.87 16.51 -9.54
C LEU A 28 -4.08 16.25 -8.04
N HIS A 29 -5.19 16.71 -7.48
CA HIS A 29 -5.51 16.51 -6.07
C HIS A 29 -5.85 15.05 -5.75
N ASP A 30 -6.54 14.34 -6.65
CA ASP A 30 -6.76 12.89 -6.55
C ASP A 30 -5.42 12.13 -6.56
N TYR A 31 -4.53 12.47 -7.49
CA TYR A 31 -3.18 11.94 -7.55
C TYR A 31 -2.39 12.18 -6.25
N ILE A 32 -2.44 13.39 -5.68
CA ILE A 32 -1.80 13.70 -4.40
C ILE A 32 -2.38 12.84 -3.27
N LYS A 33 -3.71 12.69 -3.20
CA LYS A 33 -4.38 11.86 -2.18
C LYS A 33 -3.94 10.41 -2.24
N TYR A 34 -3.74 9.86 -3.44
CA TYR A 34 -3.24 8.49 -3.63
C TYR A 34 -1.89 8.30 -2.93
N HIS A 35 -0.93 9.18 -3.20
CA HIS A 35 0.41 9.11 -2.64
C HIS A 35 0.45 9.47 -1.15
N ALA A 36 -0.40 10.40 -0.71
CA ALA A 36 -0.54 10.75 0.70
C ALA A 36 -1.06 9.59 1.54
N ALA A 37 -2.01 8.80 1.03
CA ALA A 37 -2.48 7.59 1.70
C ALA A 37 -1.32 6.59 1.93
N LEU A 38 -0.49 6.38 0.90
CA LEU A 38 0.71 5.54 0.98
C LEU A 38 1.74 6.04 1.99
N VAL A 39 1.95 7.36 2.08
CA VAL A 39 2.83 7.97 3.09
C VAL A 39 2.31 7.70 4.50
N ILE A 40 1.02 7.92 4.74
CA ILE A 40 0.41 7.79 6.06
C ILE A 40 0.42 6.32 6.51
N GLU A 41 -0.17 5.43 5.72
CA GLU A 41 -0.27 4.02 6.08
C GLU A 41 1.10 3.35 6.11
N GLY A 42 1.94 3.65 5.11
CA GLY A 42 3.30 3.15 5.05
C GLY A 42 4.14 3.62 6.23
N GLY A 43 3.97 4.87 6.67
CA GLY A 43 4.61 5.43 7.85
C GLY A 43 4.18 4.73 9.14
N ILE A 44 2.88 4.44 9.30
CA ILE A 44 2.36 3.69 10.44
C ILE A 44 3.01 2.30 10.50
N PHE A 45 3.02 1.55 9.40
CA PHE A 45 3.64 0.22 9.39
C PHE A 45 5.15 0.28 9.59
N ALA A 46 5.85 1.26 8.99
CA ALA A 46 7.29 1.46 9.21
C ALA A 46 7.60 1.64 10.70
N LEU A 47 6.86 2.53 11.38
CA LEU A 47 7.03 2.76 12.82
C LEU A 47 6.74 1.51 13.65
N LEU A 48 5.68 0.76 13.32
CA LEU A 48 5.36 -0.51 13.99
C LEU A 48 6.49 -1.54 13.82
N PHE A 49 7.04 -1.71 12.61
CA PHE A 49 8.13 -2.65 12.37
C PHE A 49 9.46 -2.19 12.97
N ILE A 50 9.73 -0.89 13.04
CA ILE A 50 10.88 -0.35 13.79
C ILE A 50 10.73 -0.70 15.28
N ALA A 51 9.56 -0.46 15.87
CA ALA A 51 9.30 -0.78 17.27
C ALA A 51 9.44 -2.29 17.56
N LEU A 52 8.89 -3.15 16.68
CA LEU A 52 9.04 -4.59 16.75
C LEU A 52 10.50 -5.03 16.59
N GLY A 53 11.22 -4.47 15.62
CA GLY A 53 12.64 -4.74 15.39
C GLY A 53 13.48 -4.39 16.62
N VAL A 54 13.30 -3.19 17.18
CA VAL A 54 13.95 -2.76 18.42
C VAL A 54 13.62 -3.71 19.57
N TYR A 55 12.35 -4.10 19.73
CA TYR A 55 11.93 -5.06 20.75
C TYR A 55 12.64 -6.42 20.60
N PHE A 56 12.64 -6.99 19.40
CA PHE A 56 13.23 -8.31 19.13
C PHE A 56 14.76 -8.28 19.24
N TRP A 57 15.43 -7.24 18.74
CA TRP A 57 16.87 -7.07 18.91
C TRP A 57 17.27 -6.90 20.38
N ARG A 58 16.51 -6.14 21.17
CA ARG A 58 16.74 -6.02 22.63
C ARG A 58 16.59 -7.37 23.34
N ARG A 59 15.58 -8.17 22.99
CA ARG A 59 15.39 -9.52 23.55
C ARG A 59 16.51 -10.47 23.15
N PHE A 60 16.92 -10.46 21.89
CA PHE A 60 18.03 -11.25 21.38
C PHE A 60 19.35 -10.95 22.12
N LYS A 61 19.71 -9.65 22.28
CA LYS A 61 20.92 -9.23 23.00
C LYS A 61 20.94 -9.65 24.47
N ARG A 62 19.79 -9.59 25.16
CA ARG A 62 19.68 -10.02 26.57
C ARG A 62 19.99 -11.51 26.75
N MET A 63 19.72 -12.34 25.75
CA MET A 63 19.99 -13.78 25.78
C MET A 63 21.42 -14.16 25.37
N GLN A 64 22.27 -13.20 24.98
CA GLN A 64 23.65 -13.46 24.55
C GLN A 64 24.61 -13.76 25.71
N LYS A 65 24.26 -13.38 26.96
CA LYS A 65 25.13 -13.56 28.13
C LYS A 65 25.21 -14.99 28.69
N ALA A 66 24.46 -15.96 28.15
CA ALA A 66 24.52 -17.35 28.58
C ALA A 66 25.41 -18.17 27.63
N GLU A 67 26.62 -18.49 28.07
CA GLU A 67 27.70 -19.16 27.32
C GLU A 67 27.45 -20.66 27.07
N THR A 68 26.56 -20.99 26.12
CA THR A 68 26.60 -22.31 25.47
C THR A 68 26.45 -22.17 23.96
N CYS A 69 27.22 -22.96 23.21
CA CYS A 69 27.38 -22.88 21.75
C CYS A 69 26.08 -23.16 20.96
N ASN A 70 25.02 -23.63 21.63
CA ASN A 70 23.76 -24.00 20.99
C ASN A 70 22.72 -22.87 21.08
N TRP A 71 22.37 -22.28 19.93
CA TRP A 71 21.28 -21.31 19.85
C TRP A 71 19.95 -21.95 20.23
N THR A 72 19.32 -21.46 21.31
CA THR A 72 17.96 -21.86 21.69
C THR A 72 16.95 -21.46 20.62
N PHE A 73 15.82 -22.17 20.57
CA PHE A 73 14.71 -21.86 19.66
C PHE A 73 14.25 -20.39 19.80
N GLU A 74 14.11 -19.91 21.03
CA GLU A 74 13.74 -18.52 21.32
C GLU A 74 14.74 -17.53 20.73
N LYS A 75 16.04 -17.79 20.92
CA LYS A 75 17.11 -16.94 20.37
C LYS A 75 17.05 -16.88 18.84
N ARG A 76 16.81 -18.02 18.17
CA ARG A 76 16.60 -18.07 16.71
C ARG A 76 15.35 -17.29 16.30
N ALA A 77 14.23 -17.46 17.00
CA ALA A 77 12.99 -16.75 16.71
C ALA A 77 13.16 -15.23 16.83
N TYR A 78 13.74 -14.74 17.94
CA TYR A 78 14.01 -13.31 18.12
C TYR A 78 14.94 -12.74 17.05
N PHE A 79 15.98 -13.48 16.66
CA PHE A 79 16.86 -13.09 15.57
C PHE A 79 16.11 -12.98 14.24
N CYS A 80 15.36 -14.03 13.85
CA CYS A 80 14.61 -14.04 12.60
C CYS A 80 13.55 -12.93 12.56
N PHE A 81 12.80 -12.73 13.65
CA PHE A 81 11.82 -11.66 13.72
C PHE A 81 12.45 -10.26 13.72
N GLY A 82 13.60 -10.09 14.38
CA GLY A 82 14.37 -8.85 14.32
C GLY A 82 14.82 -8.54 12.88
N LEU A 83 15.35 -9.54 12.17
CA LEU A 83 15.77 -9.42 10.78
C LEU A 83 14.61 -9.08 9.85
N VAL A 84 13.52 -9.87 9.89
CA VAL A 84 12.33 -9.64 9.07
C VAL A 84 11.72 -8.26 9.35
N SER A 85 11.60 -7.87 10.62
CA SER A 85 11.07 -6.55 10.98
C SER A 85 11.94 -5.42 10.43
N THR A 86 13.27 -5.57 10.47
CA THR A 86 14.21 -4.58 9.93
C THR A 86 14.06 -4.46 8.41
N ILE A 87 14.02 -5.59 7.70
CA ILE A 87 13.86 -5.61 6.24
C ILE A 87 12.53 -4.96 5.82
N VAL A 88 11.43 -5.35 6.46
CA VAL A 88 10.10 -4.79 6.16
C VAL A 88 10.05 -3.30 6.50
N ALA A 89 10.61 -2.88 7.65
CA ALA A 89 10.69 -1.45 8.00
C ALA A 89 11.44 -0.64 6.95
N LEU A 90 12.58 -1.12 6.47
CA LEU A 90 13.37 -0.44 5.42
C LEU A 90 12.60 -0.35 4.10
N PHE A 91 11.91 -1.41 3.70
CA PHE A 91 11.07 -1.40 2.51
C PHE A 91 9.90 -0.41 2.64
N MET A 92 9.25 -0.36 3.79
CA MET A 92 8.18 0.61 4.06
C MET A 92 8.72 2.06 4.07
N LEU A 93 9.89 2.31 4.65
CA LEU A 93 10.53 3.62 4.62
C LEU A 93 10.87 4.06 3.19
N LEU A 94 11.33 3.13 2.33
CA LEU A 94 11.56 3.42 0.92
C LEU A 94 10.26 3.80 0.21
N ILE A 95 9.18 3.04 0.41
CA ILE A 95 7.85 3.38 -0.12
C ILE A 95 7.45 4.77 0.35
N VAL A 96 7.54 5.05 1.65
CA VAL A 96 7.18 6.35 2.22
C VAL A 96 8.01 7.48 1.60
N ALA A 97 9.32 7.31 1.48
CA ALA A 97 10.21 8.33 0.92
C ALA A 97 9.86 8.65 -0.55
N VAL A 98 9.65 7.63 -1.37
CA VAL A 98 9.24 7.80 -2.78
C VAL A 98 7.90 8.52 -2.88
N ASN A 99 6.91 8.10 -2.10
CA ASN A 99 5.57 8.69 -2.16
C ASN A 99 5.52 10.10 -1.55
N LEU A 100 6.34 10.38 -0.53
CA LEU A 100 6.46 11.71 0.05
C LEU A 100 7.07 12.69 -0.96
N GLY A 101 8.06 12.26 -1.74
CA GLY A 101 8.60 13.06 -2.84
C GLY A 101 7.50 13.49 -3.82
N THR A 102 6.61 12.58 -4.19
CA THR A 102 5.45 12.88 -5.04
C THR A 102 4.44 13.82 -4.38
N VAL A 103 4.17 13.68 -3.08
CA VAL A 103 3.26 14.59 -2.38
C VAL A 103 3.83 16.01 -2.31
N LEU A 104 5.13 16.15 -2.11
CA LEU A 104 5.82 17.44 -2.04
C LEU A 104 5.98 18.09 -3.42
N ASN A 105 6.22 17.30 -4.47
CA ASN A 105 6.41 17.76 -5.84
C ASN A 105 5.48 17.01 -6.82
N PRO A 106 4.16 17.25 -6.75
CA PRO A 106 3.19 16.41 -7.45
C PRO A 106 3.19 16.60 -8.97
N GLN A 107 3.63 17.75 -9.48
CA GLN A 107 3.63 18.01 -10.92
C GLN A 107 4.59 17.08 -11.68
N GLU A 108 5.79 16.82 -11.15
CA GLU A 108 6.77 15.96 -11.82
C GLU A 108 6.26 14.51 -11.91
N GLY A 109 5.71 13.99 -10.81
CA GLY A 109 5.12 12.65 -10.80
C GLY A 109 3.89 12.55 -11.69
N PHE A 110 3.01 13.57 -11.67
CA PHE A 110 1.81 13.60 -12.48
C PHE A 110 2.11 13.73 -13.97
N ALA A 111 3.18 14.44 -14.37
CA ALA A 111 3.66 14.51 -15.75
C ALA A 111 3.95 13.11 -16.33
N ARG A 112 4.54 12.24 -15.50
CA ARG A 112 4.82 10.85 -15.89
C ARG A 112 3.53 10.04 -16.07
N VAL A 113 2.54 10.24 -15.20
CA VAL A 113 1.22 9.61 -15.34
C VAL A 113 0.53 10.07 -16.62
N ILE A 114 0.60 11.36 -16.96
CA ILE A 114 0.03 11.91 -18.20
C ILE A 114 0.65 11.22 -19.42
N TRP A 115 1.97 10.97 -19.40
CA TRP A 115 2.65 10.22 -20.45
C TRP A 115 2.16 8.78 -20.57
N ASP A 116 1.95 8.10 -19.44
CA ASP A 116 1.50 6.71 -19.39
C ASP A 116 0.03 6.51 -19.83
N LEU A 117 -0.77 7.58 -19.97
CA LEU A 117 -2.15 7.50 -20.46
C LEU A 117 -2.22 6.98 -21.90
N GLY A 118 -1.25 7.35 -22.75
CA GLY A 118 -1.19 7.01 -24.17
C GLY A 118 -2.41 7.46 -25.00
N THR A 119 -2.52 6.92 -26.21
CA THR A 119 -3.68 7.14 -27.10
C THR A 119 -4.53 5.88 -27.16
N PRO A 120 -5.79 5.91 -26.68
CA PRO A 120 -6.67 4.74 -26.73
C PRO A 120 -7.09 4.43 -28.16
N GLN A 121 -7.34 3.14 -28.45
CA GLN A 121 -7.88 2.72 -29.74
C GLN A 121 -9.28 3.30 -29.96
N ALA A 122 -9.53 3.87 -31.14
CA ALA A 122 -10.83 4.42 -31.50
C ALA A 122 -11.95 3.37 -31.38
N GLY A 123 -13.12 3.80 -30.91
CA GLY A 123 -14.29 2.93 -30.70
C GLY A 123 -14.27 2.10 -29.40
N THR A 124 -13.23 2.22 -28.58
CA THR A 124 -13.18 1.55 -27.26
C THR A 124 -13.83 2.40 -26.17
N GLN A 125 -14.25 1.76 -25.06
CA GLN A 125 -14.75 2.45 -23.87
C GLN A 125 -13.70 3.42 -23.30
N LYS A 126 -12.43 3.03 -23.30
CA LYS A 126 -11.31 3.89 -22.90
C LYS A 126 -11.22 5.17 -23.73
N ALA A 127 -11.43 5.09 -25.04
CA ALA A 127 -11.47 6.28 -25.91
C ALA A 127 -12.63 7.21 -25.57
N ALA A 128 -13.83 6.66 -25.30
CA ALA A 128 -14.97 7.46 -24.86
C ALA A 128 -14.72 8.16 -23.51
N HIS A 129 -14.07 7.47 -22.57
CA HIS A 129 -13.67 8.07 -21.28
C HIS A 129 -12.67 9.20 -21.47
N TYR A 130 -11.62 8.98 -22.28
CA TYR A 130 -10.60 9.98 -22.53
C TYR A 130 -11.19 11.21 -23.22
N GLN A 131 -12.12 11.01 -24.15
CA GLN A 131 -12.83 12.12 -24.79
C GLN A 131 -13.68 12.90 -23.78
N ALA A 132 -14.44 12.22 -22.91
CA ALA A 132 -15.23 12.88 -21.88
C ALA A 132 -14.37 13.72 -20.91
N VAL A 133 -13.22 13.16 -20.51
CA VAL A 133 -12.25 13.85 -19.65
C VAL A 133 -11.59 15.01 -20.40
N ASN A 134 -11.24 14.83 -21.67
CA ASN A 134 -10.65 15.88 -22.49
C ASN A 134 -11.58 17.09 -22.60
N THR A 135 -12.86 16.86 -22.90
CA THR A 135 -13.89 17.90 -22.93
C THR A 135 -14.03 18.59 -21.58
N TRP A 136 -14.04 17.83 -20.49
CA TRP A 136 -14.15 18.37 -19.14
C TRP A 136 -12.98 19.26 -18.76
N VAL A 137 -11.77 18.79 -19.03
CA VAL A 137 -10.53 19.49 -18.75
C VAL A 137 -10.45 20.81 -19.55
N HIS A 138 -10.83 20.80 -20.82
CA HIS A 138 -10.92 22.03 -21.64
C HIS A 138 -12.00 23.00 -21.14
N SER A 139 -13.12 22.48 -20.64
CA SER A 139 -14.20 23.34 -20.13
C SER A 139 -13.83 24.10 -18.85
N GLY A 140 -12.83 23.62 -18.09
CA GLY A 140 -12.51 24.17 -16.78
C GLY A 140 -13.66 24.04 -15.77
N SER A 141 -14.60 23.12 -15.97
CA SER A 141 -15.71 22.92 -15.04
C SER A 141 -15.26 22.20 -13.78
N ALA A 142 -15.76 22.60 -12.61
CA ALA A 142 -15.61 21.83 -11.38
C ALA A 142 -16.46 20.55 -11.36
N HIS A 143 -17.45 20.43 -12.25
CA HIS A 143 -18.37 19.31 -12.28
C HIS A 143 -17.80 18.17 -13.14
N MET A 144 -17.44 17.06 -12.48
CA MET A 144 -16.93 15.86 -13.13
C MET A 144 -17.97 15.25 -14.10
N PRO A 145 -17.59 14.73 -15.28
CA PRO A 145 -18.54 14.12 -16.21
C PRO A 145 -19.27 12.90 -15.62
N PRO A 146 -20.57 12.71 -15.91
CA PRO A 146 -21.33 11.56 -15.41
C PRO A 146 -20.70 10.20 -15.74
N VAL A 147 -20.09 10.07 -16.92
CA VAL A 147 -19.41 8.83 -17.34
C VAL A 147 -18.26 8.49 -16.40
N LEU A 148 -17.39 9.46 -16.09
CA LEU A 148 -16.28 9.27 -15.14
C LEU A 148 -16.80 9.06 -13.70
N GLN A 149 -17.87 9.75 -13.29
CA GLN A 149 -18.50 9.53 -11.98
C GLN A 149 -18.99 8.09 -11.80
N ASN A 150 -19.61 7.52 -12.83
CA ASN A 150 -20.10 6.14 -12.79
C ASN A 150 -18.95 5.14 -12.65
N GLU A 151 -17.89 5.28 -13.45
CA GLU A 151 -16.70 4.41 -13.37
C GLU A 151 -15.99 4.51 -12.02
N VAL A 152 -15.86 5.72 -11.48
CA VAL A 152 -15.33 5.94 -10.13
C VAL A 152 -16.20 5.24 -9.08
N ARG A 153 -17.54 5.35 -9.18
CA ARG A 153 -18.46 4.69 -8.27
C ARG A 153 -18.36 3.17 -8.37
N ASP A 154 -18.30 2.63 -9.56
CA ASP A 154 -18.20 1.19 -9.81
C ASP A 154 -16.88 0.65 -9.26
N ARG A 155 -15.77 1.36 -9.49
CA ARG A 155 -14.47 1.03 -8.88
C ARG A 155 -14.53 1.04 -7.36
N LEU A 156 -15.10 2.09 -6.76
CA LEU A 156 -15.21 2.21 -5.30
C LEU A 156 -16.10 1.12 -4.70
N SER A 157 -17.15 0.68 -5.40
CA SER A 157 -18.01 -0.42 -4.96
C SER A 157 -17.24 -1.73 -4.79
N TRP A 158 -16.14 -1.90 -5.54
CA TRP A 158 -15.26 -3.07 -5.47
C TRP A 158 -14.07 -2.88 -4.52
N GLN A 159 -13.47 -1.69 -4.47
CA GLN A 159 -12.25 -1.43 -3.68
C GLN A 159 -12.54 -1.26 -2.19
N ARG A 160 -13.63 -0.56 -1.83
CA ARG A 160 -13.93 -0.25 -0.42
C ARG A 160 -14.21 -1.51 0.42
N PRO A 161 -15.02 -2.48 -0.04
CA PRO A 161 -15.22 -3.71 0.72
C PRO A 161 -13.93 -4.48 0.94
N LYS A 162 -13.04 -4.52 -0.07
CA LYS A 162 -11.73 -5.18 0.05
C LYS A 162 -10.85 -4.49 1.08
N ALA A 163 -10.77 -3.17 1.08
CA ALA A 163 -10.01 -2.40 2.07
C ALA A 163 -10.48 -2.72 3.50
N ILE A 164 -11.80 -2.73 3.73
CA ILE A 164 -12.40 -3.02 5.03
C ILE A 164 -12.12 -4.47 5.45
N VAL A 165 -12.43 -5.44 4.59
CA VAL A 165 -12.27 -6.87 4.90
C VAL A 165 -10.81 -7.22 5.14
N CYS A 166 -9.89 -6.76 4.28
CA CYS A 166 -8.46 -7.02 4.46
C CYS A 166 -7.90 -6.37 5.73
N SER A 167 -8.37 -5.17 6.09
CA SER A 167 -7.94 -4.50 7.34
C SER A 167 -8.42 -5.25 8.59
N ILE A 168 -9.68 -5.70 8.61
CA ILE A 168 -10.22 -6.51 9.72
C ILE A 168 -9.43 -7.83 9.84
N LEU A 169 -9.26 -8.53 8.72
CA LEU A 169 -8.50 -9.79 8.69
C LEU A 169 -7.05 -9.57 9.12
N LEU A 170 -6.41 -8.48 8.70
CA LEU A 170 -5.05 -8.14 9.13
C LEU A 170 -4.95 -8.02 10.65
N VAL A 171 -5.87 -7.29 11.29
CA VAL A 171 -5.88 -7.16 12.76
C VAL A 171 -6.07 -8.52 13.44
N VAL A 172 -7.04 -9.32 12.97
CA VAL A 172 -7.30 -10.66 13.51
C VAL A 172 -6.08 -11.56 13.38
N PHE A 173 -5.46 -11.60 12.20
CA PHE A 173 -4.27 -12.42 11.95
C PHE A 173 -3.04 -11.91 12.68
N ALA A 174 -2.85 -10.60 12.84
CA ALA A 174 -1.76 -10.04 13.63
C ALA A 174 -1.86 -10.44 15.11
N ILE A 175 -3.06 -10.38 15.70
CA ILE A 175 -3.32 -10.83 17.06
C ILE A 175 -3.10 -12.34 17.18
N PHE A 176 -3.65 -13.11 16.25
CA PHE A 176 -3.50 -14.57 16.21
C PHE A 176 -2.02 -14.99 16.12
N THR A 177 -1.28 -14.45 15.15
CA THR A 177 0.15 -14.71 14.95
C THR A 177 0.95 -14.35 16.18
N THR A 178 0.69 -13.19 16.79
CA THR A 178 1.38 -12.74 18.02
C THR A 178 1.14 -13.69 19.19
N ARG A 179 -0.12 -14.10 19.41
CA ARG A 179 -0.49 -15.04 20.49
C ARG A 179 0.11 -16.42 20.27
N LEU A 180 0.09 -16.90 19.02
CA LEU A 180 0.66 -18.19 18.64
C LEU A 180 2.17 -18.24 18.90
N TRP A 181 2.91 -17.23 18.46
CA TRP A 181 4.35 -17.15 18.68
C TRP A 181 4.72 -16.94 20.16
N ARG A 182 3.93 -16.14 20.91
CA ARG A 182 4.12 -16.01 22.36
C ARG A 182 3.95 -17.37 23.07
N LYS A 183 2.93 -18.14 22.69
CA LYS A 183 2.71 -19.49 23.23
C LYS A 183 3.88 -20.42 22.88
N LEU A 184 4.34 -20.42 21.63
CA LEU A 184 5.46 -21.24 21.17
C LEU A 184 6.76 -20.94 21.93
N MET A 185 7.05 -19.66 22.17
CA MET A 185 8.23 -19.25 22.94
C MET A 185 8.09 -19.65 24.42
N ASN A 186 6.91 -19.50 25.04
CA ASN A 186 6.72 -19.82 26.45
C ASN A 186 6.64 -21.34 26.75
N SER A 187 6.14 -22.15 25.81
CA SER A 187 5.83 -23.58 26.07
C SER A 187 7.03 -24.53 25.96
N ARG A 188 8.19 -24.10 25.46
CA ARG A 188 9.36 -24.99 25.26
C ARG A 188 10.37 -25.00 26.43
N ALA A 189 10.04 -24.38 27.56
CA ALA A 189 10.73 -24.60 28.83
C ALA A 189 10.37 -25.95 29.50
N SER A 190 9.43 -26.75 28.95
CA SER A 190 9.02 -28.06 29.47
C SER A 190 9.13 -29.13 28.36
N GLU A 191 10.17 -29.96 28.42
CA GLU A 191 10.70 -30.66 27.24
C GLU A 191 9.99 -31.95 26.78
N SER A 192 9.19 -32.65 27.58
CA SER A 192 9.03 -34.09 27.31
C SER A 192 7.80 -34.56 26.50
N MET A 193 6.66 -33.83 26.49
CA MET A 193 5.38 -34.55 26.26
C MET A 193 4.63 -34.30 24.92
N TRP A 194 5.04 -33.38 24.02
CA TRP A 194 4.16 -32.87 22.94
C TRP A 194 4.77 -32.78 21.51
N ARG A 195 5.50 -33.81 21.05
CA ARG A 195 6.30 -33.74 19.80
C ARG A 195 5.52 -33.41 18.50
N LEU A 196 4.32 -33.99 18.29
CA LEU A 196 3.52 -33.75 17.08
C LEU A 196 2.77 -32.40 17.13
N LYS A 197 2.10 -32.11 18.24
CA LYS A 197 1.38 -30.86 18.43
C LYS A 197 2.32 -29.64 18.41
N ALA A 198 3.54 -29.77 18.93
CA ALA A 198 4.57 -28.74 18.82
C ALA A 198 5.01 -28.49 17.38
N LYS A 199 5.19 -29.54 16.57
CA LYS A 199 5.50 -29.39 15.13
C LYS A 199 4.36 -28.69 14.38
N ALA A 200 3.11 -29.09 14.62
CA ALA A 200 1.94 -28.46 14.00
C ALA A 200 1.83 -26.97 14.34
N LEU A 201 2.02 -26.60 15.62
CA LEU A 201 2.00 -25.19 16.05
C LEU A 201 3.13 -24.37 15.41
N ILE A 202 4.34 -24.92 15.29
CA ILE A 202 5.46 -24.23 14.61
C ILE A 202 5.13 -24.02 13.14
N THR A 203 4.67 -25.05 12.43
CA THR A 203 4.26 -24.93 11.01
C THR A 203 3.18 -23.86 10.84
N MET A 204 2.16 -23.88 11.70
CA MET A 204 1.11 -22.86 11.71
C MET A 204 1.66 -21.46 11.97
N GLY A 205 2.60 -21.31 12.90
CA GLY A 205 3.26 -20.04 13.20
C GLY A 205 4.08 -19.51 12.02
N VAL A 206 4.81 -20.38 11.33
CA VAL A 206 5.60 -20.04 10.14
C VAL A 206 4.70 -19.61 8.99
N LEU A 207 3.55 -20.26 8.78
CA LEU A 207 2.59 -19.89 7.73
C LEU A 207 1.78 -18.63 8.06
N ALA A 208 1.51 -18.38 9.34
CA ALA A 208 0.72 -17.22 9.77
C ALA A 208 1.44 -15.88 9.51
N VAL A 209 2.78 -15.85 9.58
CA VAL A 209 3.59 -14.66 9.31
C VAL A 209 3.44 -14.14 7.87
N PRO A 210 3.75 -14.90 6.80
CA PRO A 210 3.58 -14.43 5.43
C PRO A 210 2.13 -14.13 5.08
N LEU A 211 1.16 -14.86 5.64
CA LEU A 211 -0.26 -14.55 5.46
C LEU A 211 -0.64 -13.20 6.10
N THR A 212 -0.09 -12.89 7.28
CA THR A 212 -0.27 -11.56 7.92
C THR A 212 0.36 -10.45 7.07
N LEU A 213 1.56 -10.67 6.51
CA LEU A 213 2.21 -9.71 5.62
C LEU A 213 1.45 -9.53 4.30
N LEU A 214 0.87 -10.59 3.74
CA LEU A 214 0.03 -10.50 2.56
C LEU A 214 -1.23 -9.67 2.84
N LEU A 215 -1.89 -9.91 3.98
CA LEU A 215 -3.04 -9.11 4.40
C LEU A 215 -2.68 -7.64 4.62
N MET A 216 -1.47 -7.35 5.09
CA MET A 216 -0.95 -5.98 5.20
C MET A 216 -0.84 -5.32 3.83
N ILE A 217 -0.22 -5.98 2.86
CA ILE A 217 -0.09 -5.47 1.49
C ILE A 217 -1.47 -5.26 0.88
N MET A 218 -2.40 -6.20 1.06
CA MET A 218 -3.78 -6.07 0.58
C MET A 218 -4.50 -4.88 1.25
N ALA A 219 -4.38 -4.70 2.56
CA ALA A 219 -5.01 -3.57 3.27
C ALA A 219 -4.48 -2.23 2.73
N LEU A 220 -3.16 -2.08 2.58
CA LEU A 220 -2.52 -0.90 2.00
C LEU A 220 -3.02 -0.62 0.57
N ALA A 221 -2.91 -1.61 -0.31
CA ALA A 221 -3.21 -1.45 -1.73
C ALA A 221 -4.69 -1.11 -1.99
N ASN A 222 -5.62 -1.69 -1.22
CA ASN A 222 -7.04 -1.41 -1.38
C ASN A 222 -7.45 -0.09 -0.71
N THR A 223 -6.78 0.33 0.37
CA THR A 223 -7.08 1.60 1.04
C THR A 223 -6.64 2.79 0.20
N GLN A 224 -5.40 2.80 -0.30
CA GLN A 224 -4.94 3.86 -1.22
C GLN A 224 -5.82 3.95 -2.47
N ALA A 225 -6.26 2.82 -3.03
CA ALA A 225 -7.14 2.78 -4.20
C ALA A 225 -8.57 3.29 -3.92
N SER A 226 -8.98 3.30 -2.64
CA SER A 226 -10.29 3.81 -2.22
C SER A 226 -10.30 5.32 -1.97
N PHE A 227 -9.14 5.92 -1.69
CA PHE A 227 -9.01 7.37 -1.43
C PHE A 227 -8.78 8.22 -2.68
N ALA A 228 -8.28 7.62 -3.75
CA ALA A 228 -7.95 8.31 -4.99
C ALA A 228 -8.37 7.51 -6.24
N PRO A 229 -9.68 7.41 -6.49
CA PRO A 229 -10.21 6.54 -7.53
C PRO A 229 -10.06 7.12 -8.93
N ILE A 230 -9.94 8.44 -9.10
CA ILE A 230 -10.06 9.10 -10.42
C ILE A 230 -8.83 8.79 -11.29
N THR A 231 -7.63 9.09 -10.80
CA THR A 231 -6.39 8.85 -11.56
C THR A 231 -6.25 7.37 -11.91
N LEU A 232 -6.56 6.49 -10.96
CA LEU A 232 -6.52 5.06 -11.22
C LEU A 232 -7.57 4.63 -12.23
N THR A 233 -8.78 5.20 -12.21
CA THR A 233 -9.82 4.88 -13.19
C THR A 233 -9.35 5.24 -14.60
N LEU A 234 -8.69 6.39 -14.77
CA LEU A 234 -8.14 6.77 -16.08
C LEU A 234 -7.02 5.83 -16.57
N LEU A 235 -6.16 5.37 -15.66
CA LEU A 235 -5.06 4.46 -16.03
C LEU A 235 -5.53 3.05 -16.39
N PHE A 236 -6.61 2.58 -15.76
CA PHE A 236 -7.04 1.17 -15.81
C PHE A 236 -8.44 0.94 -16.40
N SER A 237 -9.07 1.96 -16.99
CA SER A 237 -10.30 1.82 -17.79
C SER A 237 -10.04 1.32 -19.19
#